data_AF-A0A5B8Z8T8-F1
#
_entry.id   AF-A0A5B8Z8T8-F1
#
_cell.length_a   1.000
_cell.length_b   1.000
_cell.length_c   1.000
_cell.angle_alpha   90.00
_cell.angle_beta   90.00
_cell.angle_gamma   90.00
#
_symmetry.space_group_name_H-M   'P 1'
#
loop_
_entity.id
_entity.type
_entity.pdbx_description
1 polymer ?
#
loop_
_entity_poly.entity_id
_entity_poly.type
_entity_poly.pdbx_seq_one_letter_code
_entity_poly.pdbx_strand_id
1 'polypeptide(L)'
;MMKKYIPLVLICFTLILSACTQNEEDTQEYSGIISDGKVLGYEYTITKEQNTFSWQVGYKGDITIIEESIDNEDELQNFMMAVSNIEAVFTKLILSLSYFIIVAVISFFLYKRNRKILKDGGAIVAVLSGIIALFIAFDASFDLNSALQDAKFHYLRLTN
;
A
#
# COMPACT_ATOMS: atom_id res chain seq x y z
N MET A 1 23.25 -25.43 -8.80
CA MET A 1 22.76 -24.30 -9.63
C MET A 1 22.24 -23.11 -8.79
N MET A 2 22.39 -23.09 -7.45
CA MET A 2 21.94 -21.98 -6.57
C MET A 2 22.99 -20.89 -6.32
N LYS A 3 24.29 -21.14 -6.54
CA LYS A 3 25.37 -20.20 -6.20
C LYS A 3 25.38 -18.88 -6.98
N LYS A 4 24.73 -18.81 -8.14
CA LYS A 4 24.74 -17.61 -8.99
C LYS A 4 23.76 -16.51 -8.56
N TYR A 5 22.76 -16.84 -7.75
CA TYR A 5 21.75 -15.87 -7.29
C TYR A 5 22.03 -15.36 -5.88
N ILE A 6 22.86 -16.06 -5.10
CA ILE A 6 23.30 -15.64 -3.76
C ILE A 6 23.92 -14.22 -3.74
N PRO A 7 24.84 -13.83 -4.66
CA PRO A 7 25.38 -12.47 -4.64
C PRO A 7 24.33 -11.42 -5.00
N LEU A 8 23.37 -11.75 -5.88
CA LEU A 8 22.28 -10.85 -6.26
C LEU A 8 21.32 -10.60 -5.08
N VAL A 9 20.98 -11.65 -4.33
CA VAL A 9 20.13 -11.54 -3.13
C VAL A 9 20.83 -10.75 -2.01
N LEU A 10 22.15 -10.92 -1.84
CA LEU A 10 22.94 -10.16 -0.86
C LEU A 10 23.00 -8.66 -1.20
N ILE A 11 23.12 -8.30 -2.49
CA ILE A 11 23.13 -6.91 -2.96
C ILE A 11 21.77 -6.25 -2.72
N CYS A 12 20.66 -6.95 -2.98
CA CYS A 12 19.32 -6.44 -2.69
C CYS A 12 19.12 -6.17 -1.19
N PHE A 13 19.67 -7.03 -0.32
CA PHE A 13 19.55 -6.86 1.14
C PHE A 13 20.34 -5.66 1.67
N THR A 14 21.52 -5.38 1.12
CA THR A 14 22.32 -4.21 1.49
C THR A 14 21.72 -2.89 1.03
N LEU A 15 21.00 -2.89 -0.12
CA LEU A 15 20.30 -1.71 -0.61
C LEU A 15 19.08 -1.36 0.25
N ILE A 16 18.38 -2.37 0.79
CA ILE A 16 17.25 -2.18 1.71
C ILE A 16 17.74 -1.63 3.05
N LEU A 17 18.89 -2.09 3.57
CA LEU A 17 19.45 -1.60 4.83
C LEU A 17 20.00 -0.16 4.74
N SER A 18 20.50 0.27 3.58
CA SER A 18 20.99 1.64 3.38
C SER A 18 19.87 2.69 3.36
N ALA A 19 18.61 2.28 3.16
CA ALA A 19 17.46 3.17 3.21
C ALA A 19 16.94 3.45 4.63
N CYS A 20 17.52 2.79 5.65
CA CYS A 20 17.15 2.95 7.06
C CYS A 20 18.08 3.91 7.83
N THR A 21 18.75 4.85 7.17
CA THR A 21 19.48 5.90 7.88
C THR A 21 18.49 6.87 8.51
N GLN A 22 18.38 6.83 9.83
CA GLN A 22 17.66 7.82 10.63
C GLN A 22 18.22 9.21 10.32
N ASN A 23 17.35 10.10 9.84
CA ASN A 23 17.65 11.53 9.78
C ASN A 23 17.74 12.07 11.22
N GLU A 24 18.77 12.88 11.46
CA GLU A 24 18.94 13.66 12.69
C GLU A 24 17.74 14.61 12.87
N GLU A 25 17.19 14.65 14.09
CA GLU A 25 16.13 15.59 14.46
C GLU A 25 16.71 17.00 14.59
N ASP A 26 16.60 17.78 13.51
CA ASP A 26 16.86 19.21 13.56
C ASP A 26 15.81 19.92 14.43
N THR A 27 16.29 20.54 15.51
CA THR A 27 15.51 21.27 16.52
C THR A 27 15.15 22.68 16.04
N GLN A 28 14.79 22.84 14.76
CA GLN A 28 14.23 24.08 14.22
C GLN A 28 12.71 23.94 14.04
N GLU A 29 12.00 25.04 14.28
CA GLU A 29 10.55 25.12 14.12
C GLU A 29 10.20 24.91 12.62
N TYR A 30 9.94 23.66 12.26
CA TYR A 30 9.69 23.24 10.89
C TYR A 30 8.40 23.85 10.36
N SER A 31 8.50 24.55 9.23
CA SER A 31 7.36 24.99 8.43
C SER A 31 7.44 24.38 7.04
N GLY A 32 6.38 23.67 6.65
CA GLY A 32 6.36 22.86 5.44
C GLY A 32 5.37 21.70 5.53
N ILE A 33 5.41 20.83 4.53
CA ILE A 33 4.58 19.63 4.45
C ILE A 33 5.12 18.58 5.41
N ILE A 34 4.32 18.19 6.39
CA ILE A 34 4.68 17.17 7.39
C ILE A 34 4.37 15.77 6.87
N SER A 35 3.23 15.63 6.21
CA SER A 35 2.78 14.35 5.68
C SER A 35 1.82 14.59 4.53
N ASP A 36 1.87 13.72 3.54
CA ASP A 36 0.93 13.68 2.45
C ASP A 36 0.64 12.23 2.08
N GLY A 37 -0.54 11.99 1.52
CA GLY A 37 -0.93 10.69 1.02
C GLY A 37 -1.92 10.84 -0.11
N LYS A 38 -1.76 10.04 -1.17
CA LYS A 38 -2.64 10.08 -2.34
C LYS A 38 -2.86 8.68 -2.91
N VAL A 39 -4.09 8.20 -2.82
CA VAL A 39 -4.44 6.87 -3.33
C VAL A 39 -5.89 6.81 -3.80
N LEU A 40 -6.11 6.19 -4.96
CA LEU A 40 -7.43 5.92 -5.54
C LEU A 40 -8.40 7.13 -5.55
N GLY A 41 -7.85 8.33 -5.73
CA GLY A 41 -8.61 9.58 -5.81
C GLY A 41 -8.84 10.26 -4.47
N TYR A 42 -8.45 9.68 -3.33
CA TYR A 42 -8.35 10.39 -2.07
C TYR A 42 -6.96 10.99 -1.93
N GLU A 43 -6.88 12.17 -1.32
CA GLU A 43 -5.62 12.79 -0.98
C GLU A 43 -5.71 13.59 0.31
N TYR A 44 -4.60 13.65 1.06
CA TYR A 44 -4.42 14.60 2.14
C TYR A 44 -3.02 15.22 2.10
N THR A 45 -2.88 16.41 2.65
CA THR A 45 -1.59 17.05 2.90
C THR A 45 -1.68 17.84 4.20
N ILE A 46 -0.79 17.56 5.14
CA ILE A 46 -0.66 18.27 6.40
C ILE A 46 0.48 19.27 6.25
N THR A 47 0.17 20.54 6.38
CA THR A 47 1.15 21.62 6.36
C THR A 47 1.21 22.26 7.73
N LYS A 48 2.43 22.47 8.25
CA LYS A 48 2.65 23.27 9.45
C LYS A 48 3.20 24.63 9.07
N GLU A 49 2.55 25.66 9.58
CA GLU A 49 3.01 27.03 9.53
C GLU A 49 3.10 27.55 10.97
N GLN A 50 4.32 27.80 11.44
CA GLN A 50 4.59 28.21 12.83
C GLN A 50 3.98 27.21 13.84
N ASN A 51 2.89 27.60 14.52
CA ASN A 51 2.19 26.81 15.53
C ASN A 51 0.79 26.34 15.09
N THR A 52 0.46 26.48 13.81
CA THR A 52 -0.83 26.05 13.24
C THR A 52 -0.65 24.92 12.23
N PHE A 53 -1.55 23.95 12.26
CA PHE A 53 -1.63 22.87 11.28
C PHE A 53 -2.79 23.15 10.32
N SER A 54 -2.52 23.04 9.03
CA SER A 54 -3.50 23.17 7.97
C SER A 54 -3.53 21.90 7.14
N TRP A 55 -4.74 21.41 6.89
CA TRP A 55 -5.00 20.17 6.20
C TRP A 55 -5.63 20.44 4.86
N GLN A 56 -4.97 20.00 3.80
CA GLN A 56 -5.62 19.82 2.52
C GLN A 56 -6.27 18.43 2.52
N VAL A 57 -7.58 18.35 2.30
CA VAL A 57 -8.35 17.11 2.24
C VAL A 57 -9.02 17.04 0.88
N GLY A 58 -8.82 15.95 0.15
CA GLY A 58 -9.27 15.84 -1.24
C GLY A 58 -9.94 14.52 -1.61
N TYR A 59 -10.92 14.61 -2.51
CA TYR A 59 -11.56 13.47 -3.14
C TYR A 59 -11.87 13.76 -4.61
N LYS A 60 -11.37 12.93 -5.52
CA LYS A 60 -11.58 13.00 -6.98
C LYS A 60 -11.29 14.38 -7.60
N GLY A 61 -10.35 15.11 -7.01
CA GLY A 61 -9.93 16.43 -7.47
C GLY A 61 -10.64 17.60 -6.77
N ASP A 62 -11.69 17.33 -5.98
CA ASP A 62 -12.30 18.33 -5.10
C ASP A 62 -11.45 18.43 -3.83
N ILE A 63 -10.98 19.64 -3.52
CA ILE A 63 -10.03 19.91 -2.44
C ILE A 63 -10.65 20.93 -1.47
N THR A 64 -10.56 20.62 -0.18
CA THR A 64 -10.92 21.51 0.93
C THR A 64 -9.70 21.75 1.80
N ILE A 65 -9.46 22.99 2.19
CA ILE A 65 -8.41 23.36 3.14
C ILE A 65 -9.07 23.63 4.48
N ILE A 66 -8.60 22.97 5.53
CA ILE A 66 -9.17 22.98 6.88
C ILE A 66 -8.06 23.33 7.86
N GLU A 67 -8.26 24.35 8.68
CA GLU A 67 -7.39 24.61 9.83
C GLU A 67 -7.71 23.60 10.94
N GLU A 68 -6.68 22.95 11.47
CA GLU A 68 -6.84 22.00 12.57
C GLU A 68 -7.27 22.72 13.85
N SER A 69 -8.24 22.15 14.52
CA SER A 69 -8.75 22.60 15.81
C SER A 69 -9.17 21.40 16.66
N ILE A 70 -9.36 21.62 17.95
CA ILE A 70 -9.78 20.57 18.89
C ILE A 70 -11.07 19.86 18.44
N ASP A 71 -11.96 20.57 17.72
CA ASP A 71 -13.25 20.02 17.29
C ASP A 71 -13.15 19.11 16.06
N ASN A 72 -12.08 19.19 15.26
CA ASN A 72 -11.94 18.46 14.00
C ASN A 72 -10.67 17.57 13.91
N GLU A 73 -9.75 17.67 14.87
CA GLU A 73 -8.50 16.90 14.91
C GLU A 73 -8.72 15.40 14.75
N ASP A 74 -9.63 14.82 15.54
CA ASP A 74 -9.95 13.38 15.49
C ASP A 74 -10.43 12.95 14.09
N GLU A 75 -11.24 13.78 13.44
CA GLU A 75 -11.80 13.45 12.13
C GLU A 75 -10.75 13.55 11.02
N LEU A 76 -9.84 14.53 11.11
CA LEU A 76 -8.70 14.68 10.21
C LEU A 76 -7.74 13.48 10.34
N GLN A 77 -7.44 13.07 11.57
CA GLN A 77 -6.62 11.89 11.85
C GLN A 77 -7.29 10.61 11.33
N ASN A 78 -8.61 10.46 11.54
CA ASN A 78 -9.35 9.31 11.01
C ASN A 78 -9.35 9.29 9.49
N PHE A 79 -9.50 10.43 8.83
CA PHE A 79 -9.38 10.52 7.37
C PHE A 79 -7.98 10.11 6.90
N MET A 80 -6.92 10.61 7.54
CA MET A 80 -5.53 10.23 7.26
C MET A 80 -5.32 8.71 7.37
N MET A 81 -5.80 8.12 8.47
CA MET A 81 -5.70 6.69 8.72
C MET A 81 -6.48 5.89 7.67
N ALA A 82 -7.68 6.33 7.30
CA ALA A 82 -8.50 5.68 6.28
C ALA A 82 -7.83 5.72 4.89
N VAL A 83 -7.26 6.87 4.49
CA VAL A 83 -6.48 6.98 3.23
C VAL A 83 -5.25 6.07 3.26
N SER A 84 -4.51 6.04 4.36
CA SER A 84 -3.34 5.17 4.52
C SER A 84 -3.73 3.68 4.50
N ASN A 85 -4.88 3.32 5.08
CA ASN A 85 -5.41 1.97 5.05
C ASN A 85 -5.80 1.53 3.64
N ILE A 86 -6.41 2.43 2.84
CA ILE A 86 -6.67 2.17 1.41
C ILE A 86 -5.37 1.81 0.70
N GLU A 87 -4.29 2.57 0.92
CA GLU A 87 -3.00 2.32 0.28
C GLU A 87 -2.41 0.95 0.68
N ALA A 88 -2.44 0.63 1.97
CA ALA A 88 -1.94 -0.65 2.48
C ALA A 88 -2.71 -1.83 1.87
N VAL A 89 -4.04 -1.78 1.87
CA VAL A 89 -4.89 -2.85 1.34
C VAL A 89 -4.81 -2.94 -0.18
N PHE A 90 -4.76 -1.81 -0.88
CA PHE A 90 -4.57 -1.77 -2.33
C PHE A 90 -3.23 -2.39 -2.73
N THR A 91 -2.17 -2.12 -1.97
CA THR A 91 -0.86 -2.74 -2.16
C THR A 91 -0.91 -4.25 -1.92
N LYS A 92 -1.58 -4.71 -0.85
CA LYS A 92 -1.83 -6.14 -0.58
C LYS A 92 -2.54 -6.81 -1.78
N LEU A 93 -3.55 -6.14 -2.35
CA LEU A 93 -4.28 -6.64 -3.51
C LEU A 93 -3.39 -6.76 -4.75
N ILE A 94 -2.61 -5.71 -5.07
CA ILE A 94 -1.67 -5.71 -6.21
C ILE A 94 -0.65 -6.84 -6.06
N LEU A 95 -0.05 -6.99 -4.88
CA LEU A 95 0.94 -8.04 -4.62
C LEU A 95 0.34 -9.43 -4.80
N SER A 96 -0.87 -9.66 -4.28
CA SER A 96 -1.55 -10.95 -4.40
C SER A 96 -1.88 -11.32 -5.85
N LEU A 97 -2.43 -10.36 -6.61
CA LEU A 97 -2.73 -10.55 -8.03
C LEU A 97 -1.46 -10.75 -8.86
N SER A 98 -0.40 -9.99 -8.57
CA SER A 98 0.89 -10.13 -9.24
C SER A 98 1.50 -11.50 -8.99
N TYR A 99 1.46 -11.98 -7.75
CA TYR A 99 1.91 -13.32 -7.38
C TYR A 99 1.10 -14.41 -8.09
N PHE A 100 -0.23 -14.26 -8.16
CA PHE A 100 -1.09 -15.18 -8.91
C PHE A 100 -0.70 -15.26 -10.39
N ILE A 101 -0.45 -14.12 -11.04
CA ILE A 101 -0.02 -14.06 -12.45
C ILE A 101 1.33 -14.77 -12.63
N ILE A 102 2.28 -14.56 -11.73
CA ILE A 102 3.60 -15.24 -11.78
C ILE A 102 3.42 -16.75 -11.68
N VAL A 103 2.62 -17.24 -10.72
CA VAL A 103 2.32 -18.67 -10.57
C VAL A 103 1.67 -19.22 -11.83
N ALA A 104 0.71 -18.51 -12.42
CA ALA A 104 0.03 -18.91 -13.65
C ALA A 104 1.00 -18.99 -14.84
N VAL A 105 1.86 -18.00 -15.03
CA VAL A 105 2.85 -17.95 -16.13
C VAL A 105 3.89 -19.07 -16.00
N ILE A 106 4.45 -19.26 -14.80
CA ILE A 106 5.42 -20.34 -14.54
C ILE A 106 4.78 -21.70 -14.80
N SER A 107 3.56 -21.90 -14.28
CA SER A 107 2.82 -23.15 -14.45
C SER A 107 2.52 -23.44 -15.91
N PHE A 108 2.11 -22.42 -16.67
CA PHE A 108 1.88 -22.52 -18.11
C PHE A 108 3.16 -22.88 -18.87
N PHE A 109 4.29 -22.24 -18.54
CA PHE A 109 5.57 -22.53 -19.16
C PHE A 109 6.05 -23.96 -18.88
N LEU A 110 5.92 -24.43 -17.63
CA LEU A 110 6.23 -25.80 -17.24
C LEU A 110 5.32 -26.81 -17.93
N TYR A 111 4.03 -26.50 -18.07
CA TYR A 111 3.07 -27.32 -18.80
C TYR A 111 3.47 -27.50 -20.26
N LYS A 112 3.83 -26.41 -20.93
CA LYS A 112 4.21 -26.41 -22.34
C LYS A 112 5.57 -27.09 -22.59
N ARG A 113 6.57 -26.85 -21.74
CA ARG A 113 7.97 -27.24 -22.00
C ARG A 113 8.41 -28.54 -21.34
N ASN A 114 7.91 -28.85 -20.14
CA ASN A 114 8.44 -29.95 -19.32
C ASN A 114 7.33 -30.68 -18.54
N ARG A 115 6.40 -31.28 -19.29
CA ARG A 115 5.20 -31.97 -18.79
C ARG A 115 5.47 -33.04 -17.71
N LYS A 116 6.70 -33.57 -17.62
CA LYS A 116 7.11 -34.55 -16.59
C LYS A 116 7.15 -33.92 -15.18
N ILE A 117 7.60 -32.67 -15.04
CA ILE A 117 7.72 -31.99 -13.74
C ILE A 117 6.34 -31.77 -13.09
N LEU A 118 5.30 -31.57 -13.89
CA LEU A 118 3.93 -31.43 -13.40
C LEU A 118 3.31 -32.76 -12.94
N LYS A 119 3.82 -33.91 -13.42
CA LYS A 119 3.35 -35.24 -13.00
C LYS A 119 3.84 -35.62 -11.60
N ASP A 120 5.00 -35.12 -11.18
CA ASP A 120 5.61 -35.43 -9.88
C ASP A 120 5.15 -34.46 -8.78
N GLY A 121 3.85 -34.13 -8.75
CA GLY A 121 3.26 -33.26 -7.72
C GLY A 121 3.38 -31.74 -7.97
N GLY A 122 4.19 -31.30 -8.95
CA GLY A 122 4.33 -29.88 -9.29
C GLY A 122 3.01 -29.21 -9.70
N ALA A 123 2.09 -29.94 -10.32
CA ALA A 123 0.75 -29.43 -10.63
C ALA A 123 -0.08 -29.13 -9.36
N ILE A 124 0.05 -29.96 -8.32
CA ILE A 124 -0.69 -29.78 -7.07
C ILE A 124 -0.20 -28.53 -6.35
N VAL A 125 1.13 -28.33 -6.28
CA VAL A 125 1.73 -27.14 -5.68
C VAL A 125 1.28 -25.87 -6.40
N ALA A 126 1.32 -25.87 -7.75
CA ALA A 126 0.87 -24.73 -8.54
C ALA A 126 -0.61 -24.37 -8.30
N VAL A 127 -1.49 -25.38 -8.24
CA VAL A 127 -2.92 -25.18 -7.99
C VAL A 127 -3.16 -24.62 -6.58
N LEU A 128 -2.52 -25.20 -5.56
CA LEU A 128 -2.67 -24.74 -4.18
C LEU A 128 -2.16 -23.30 -4.01
N SER A 129 -0.97 -22.99 -4.54
CA SER A 129 -0.42 -21.63 -4.51
C SER A 129 -1.31 -20.63 -5.24
N GLY A 130 -1.90 -21.03 -6.38
CA GLY A 130 -2.85 -20.20 -7.11
C GLY A 130 -4.13 -19.93 -6.34
N ILE A 131 -4.71 -20.95 -5.69
CA ILE A 131 -5.93 -20.81 -4.88
C ILE A 131 -5.68 -19.88 -3.68
N ILE A 132 -4.54 -20.03 -2.99
CA ILE A 132 -4.18 -19.18 -1.84
C ILE A 132 -4.04 -17.72 -2.30
N ALA A 133 -3.37 -17.47 -3.42
CA ALA A 133 -3.23 -16.12 -3.97
C ALA A 133 -4.59 -15.49 -4.32
N LEU A 134 -5.48 -16.26 -4.96
CA LEU A 134 -6.83 -15.78 -5.27
C LEU A 134 -7.63 -15.49 -4.00
N PHE A 135 -7.52 -16.34 -2.98
CA PHE A 135 -8.19 -16.11 -1.70
C PHE A 135 -7.73 -14.80 -1.04
N ILE A 136 -6.41 -14.56 -0.97
CA ILE A 136 -5.85 -13.33 -0.40
C ILE A 136 -6.26 -12.10 -1.23
N ALA A 137 -6.30 -12.23 -2.57
CA ALA A 137 -6.75 -11.14 -3.43
C ALA A 137 -8.25 -10.83 -3.22
N PHE A 138 -9.07 -11.86 -3.02
CA PHE A 138 -10.50 -11.69 -2.79
C PHE A 138 -10.77 -11.02 -1.43
N ASP A 139 -10.10 -11.49 -0.38
CA ASP A 139 -10.10 -10.88 0.96
C ASP A 139 -9.68 -9.40 0.90
N ALA A 140 -8.53 -9.11 0.28
CA ALA A 140 -8.05 -7.74 0.11
C ALA A 140 -9.00 -6.87 -0.73
N SER A 141 -9.78 -7.45 -1.64
CA SER A 141 -10.78 -6.69 -2.41
C SER A 141 -11.97 -6.25 -1.55
N PHE A 142 -12.41 -7.09 -0.62
CA PHE A 142 -13.45 -6.69 0.36
C PHE A 142 -12.92 -5.66 1.34
N ASP A 143 -11.72 -5.88 1.88
CA ASP A 143 -11.04 -4.92 2.74
C ASP A 143 -10.92 -3.56 2.03
N LEU A 144 -10.55 -3.56 0.75
CA LEU A 144 -10.38 -2.33 -0.03
C LEU A 144 -11.71 -1.59 -0.18
N ASN A 145 -12.79 -2.32 -0.47
CA ASN A 145 -14.11 -1.73 -0.55
C ASN A 145 -14.54 -1.12 0.80
N SER A 146 -14.27 -1.80 1.91
CA SER A 146 -14.54 -1.26 3.25
C SER A 146 -13.73 0.01 3.52
N ALA A 147 -12.43 -0.01 3.23
CA ALA A 147 -11.54 1.14 3.44
C ALA A 147 -11.96 2.35 2.58
N LEU A 148 -12.42 2.12 1.34
CA LEU A 148 -12.95 3.18 0.48
C LEU A 148 -14.25 3.79 1.01
N GLN A 149 -15.11 3.00 1.64
CA GLN A 149 -16.33 3.49 2.29
C GLN A 149 -16.00 4.30 3.54
N ASP A 150 -15.02 3.85 4.32
CA ASP A 150 -14.55 4.51 5.53
C ASP A 150 -13.93 5.88 5.22
N ALA A 151 -13.01 5.95 4.26
CA ALA A 151 -12.45 7.23 3.80
C ALA A 151 -13.52 8.18 3.25
N LYS A 152 -14.54 7.64 2.55
CA LYS A 152 -15.67 8.42 2.07
C LYS A 152 -16.47 9.02 3.24
N PHE A 153 -16.72 8.23 4.27
CA PHE A 153 -17.46 8.66 5.45
C PHE A 153 -16.75 9.84 6.13
N HIS A 154 -15.45 9.70 6.39
CA HIS A 154 -14.65 10.75 7.01
C HIS A 154 -14.53 12.01 6.14
N TYR A 155 -14.33 11.83 4.83
CA TYR A 155 -14.33 12.96 3.88
C TYR A 155 -15.64 13.76 3.93
N LEU A 156 -16.78 13.07 3.95
CA LEU A 156 -18.09 13.73 3.99
C LEU A 156 -18.34 14.47 5.30
N ARG A 157 -17.80 14.00 6.43
CA ARG A 157 -17.90 14.68 7.73
C ARG A 157 -17.00 15.91 7.84
N LEU A 158 -15.87 15.91 7.13
CA LEU A 158 -14.97 17.07 7.08
C LEU A 158 -15.46 18.16 6.13
N THR A 159 -16.31 17.82 5.15
CA THR A 159 -16.70 18.72 4.06
C THR A 159 -18.16 19.16 4.07
N ASN A 160 -19.00 18.63 4.97
CA ASN A 160 -20.39 19.07 5.19
C ASN A 160 -20.59 19.52 6.64
#